data_AF-A0A537RAX2-F1
#
_entry.id   AF-A0A537RAX2-F1
#
_cell.length_a   1.000
_cell.length_b   1.000
_cell.length_c   1.000
_cell.angle_alpha   90.00
_cell.angle_beta   90.00
_cell.angle_gamma   90.00
#
_symmetry.space_group_name_H-M   'P 1'
#
loop_
_entity.id
_entity.type
_entity.pdbx_description
1 polymer ?
#
loop_
_entity_poly.entity_id
_entity_poly.type
_entity_poly.pdbx_seq_one_letter_code
_entity_poly.pdbx_strand_id
1 'polypeptide(L)'
;MMGSLTPGTLFLTMRSLLTVVLAIAALAFPSERAAAQGAVKSVHNDWQVRCDTPPGAQGEQCALMQSVTAEDRANVGLTVIVLKTADQKSRLMRVVAPVGVLLPSGLGL
;
A
#
# COMPACT_ATOMS: atom_id res chain seq x y z
N MET A 1 -61.99 16.35 -13.29
CA MET A 1 -61.07 15.35 -12.72
C MET A 1 -59.69 15.98 -12.60
N MET A 2 -59.46 16.76 -11.53
CA MET A 2 -58.17 17.41 -11.25
C MET A 2 -57.45 16.58 -10.19
N GLY A 3 -56.34 15.94 -10.56
CA GLY A 3 -55.49 15.19 -9.63
C GLY A 3 -54.64 16.14 -8.79
N SER A 4 -54.88 16.17 -7.48
CA SER A 4 -54.06 16.88 -6.50
C SER A 4 -52.77 16.10 -6.24
N LEU A 5 -51.64 16.61 -6.74
CA LEU A 5 -50.31 16.15 -6.33
C LEU A 5 -50.08 16.58 -4.87
N THR A 6 -50.09 15.62 -3.96
CA THR A 6 -49.79 15.83 -2.54
C THR A 6 -48.30 16.12 -2.34
N PRO A 7 -47.92 17.11 -1.50
CA PRO A 7 -46.51 17.51 -1.33
C PRO A 7 -45.58 16.39 -0.84
N GLY A 8 -46.12 15.38 -0.15
CA GLY A 8 -45.35 14.27 0.42
C GLY A 8 -44.70 13.33 -0.60
N THR A 9 -45.30 13.12 -1.78
CA THR A 9 -44.72 12.27 -2.83
C THR A 9 -43.54 12.94 -3.53
N LEU A 10 -43.52 14.29 -3.59
CA LEU A 10 -42.43 15.08 -4.17
C LEU A 10 -41.17 15.08 -3.30
N PHE A 11 -41.34 15.10 -1.97
CA PHE A 11 -40.21 14.99 -1.04
C PHE A 11 -39.57 13.60 -1.03
N LEU A 12 -40.36 12.52 -1.15
CA LEU A 12 -39.83 11.15 -1.21
C LEU A 12 -39.10 10.86 -2.53
N THR A 13 -39.64 11.31 -3.66
CA THR A 13 -38.97 11.13 -4.97
C THR A 13 -37.68 11.93 -5.05
N MET A 14 -37.65 13.16 -4.53
CA MET A 14 -36.45 14.00 -4.54
C MET A 14 -35.33 13.43 -3.66
N ARG A 15 -35.67 12.78 -2.53
CA ARG A 15 -34.71 12.11 -1.65
C ARG A 15 -34.13 10.84 -2.27
N SER A 16 -34.94 10.06 -3.00
CA SER A 16 -34.48 8.89 -3.76
C SER A 16 -33.64 9.25 -4.99
N LEU A 17 -33.94 10.37 -5.65
CA LEU A 17 -33.11 10.87 -6.75
C LEU A 17 -31.73 11.29 -6.26
N LEU A 18 -31.67 11.97 -5.11
CA LEU A 18 -30.40 12.41 -4.50
C LEU A 18 -29.51 11.22 -4.08
N THR A 19 -30.10 10.15 -3.53
CA THR A 19 -29.34 8.95 -3.15
C THR A 19 -28.83 8.17 -4.36
N VAL A 20 -29.61 8.08 -5.44
CA VAL A 20 -29.18 7.45 -6.70
C VAL A 20 -28.04 8.23 -7.34
N VAL A 21 -28.14 9.55 -7.41
CA VAL A 21 -27.08 10.40 -7.97
C VAL A 21 -25.78 10.29 -7.15
N LEU A 22 -25.87 10.25 -5.82
CA LEU A 22 -24.71 10.10 -4.95
C LEU A 22 -24.05 8.71 -5.10
N ALA A 23 -24.86 7.64 -5.24
CA ALA A 23 -24.35 6.29 -5.47
C ALA A 23 -23.65 6.15 -6.84
N ILE A 24 -24.17 6.80 -7.89
CA ILE A 24 -23.54 6.82 -9.20
C ILE A 24 -22.23 7.63 -9.17
N ALA A 25 -22.22 8.77 -8.45
CA ALA A 25 -21.01 9.57 -8.28
C ALA A 25 -19.90 8.82 -7.52
N ALA A 26 -20.26 7.97 -6.55
CA ALA A 26 -19.29 7.14 -5.81
C ALA A 26 -18.57 6.11 -6.69
N LEU A 27 -19.20 5.66 -7.78
CA LEU A 27 -18.61 4.72 -8.75
C LEU A 27 -17.72 5.42 -9.80
N ALA A 28 -17.81 6.76 -9.91
CA ALA A 28 -17.07 7.54 -10.89
C ALA A 28 -15.69 7.99 -10.38
N PHE A 29 -15.34 7.72 -9.12
CA PHE A 29 -14.01 8.06 -8.61
C PHE A 29 -12.95 7.11 -9.19
N PRO A 30 -11.93 7.63 -9.90
CA PRO A 30 -10.81 6.81 -10.31
C PRO A 30 -10.10 6.27 -9.08
N SER A 31 -9.95 4.94 -9.00
CA SER A 31 -9.10 4.32 -8.00
C SER A 31 -7.64 4.53 -8.40
N GLU A 32 -7.04 5.63 -7.94
CA GLU A 32 -5.58 5.76 -8.00
C GLU A 32 -4.97 4.69 -7.11
N ARG A 33 -4.24 3.76 -7.72
CA ARG A 33 -3.44 2.79 -6.97
C ARG A 33 -2.33 3.57 -6.28
N ALA A 34 -2.28 3.50 -4.95
CA ALA A 34 -1.17 4.05 -4.17
C ALA A 34 0.14 3.39 -4.63
N ALA A 35 0.94 4.13 -5.41
CA ALA A 35 2.21 3.66 -5.99
C ALA A 35 3.42 3.93 -5.09
N ALA A 36 3.21 4.09 -3.77
CA ALA A 36 4.27 4.42 -2.82
C ALA A 36 5.08 3.20 -2.32
N GLN A 37 4.76 2.01 -2.83
CA GLN A 37 5.43 0.76 -2.50
C GLN A 37 5.94 0.16 -3.80
N GLY A 38 7.10 0.64 -4.26
CA GLY A 38 7.75 0.28 -5.52
C GLY A 38 7.42 -1.10 -6.12
N ALA A 39 7.31 -1.16 -7.44
CA ALA A 39 6.91 -2.35 -8.17
C ALA A 39 7.90 -3.50 -7.98
N VAL A 40 7.38 -4.73 -7.83
CA VAL A 40 8.21 -5.95 -7.85
C VAL A 40 8.74 -6.15 -9.26
N LYS A 41 10.07 -6.09 -9.44
CA LYS A 41 10.72 -6.32 -10.72
C LYS A 41 11.18 -7.76 -10.91
N SER A 42 11.62 -8.41 -9.85
CA SER A 42 12.01 -9.82 -9.90
C SER A 42 11.84 -10.49 -8.54
N VAL A 43 11.72 -11.82 -8.59
CA VAL A 43 11.63 -12.68 -7.41
C VAL A 43 12.70 -13.76 -7.53
N HIS A 44 13.44 -13.97 -6.44
CA HIS A 44 14.54 -14.92 -6.34
C HIS A 44 14.37 -15.71 -5.05
N ASN A 45 13.71 -16.88 -5.12
CA ASN A 45 13.25 -17.62 -3.94
C ASN A 45 12.40 -16.73 -3.04
N ASP A 46 12.76 -16.58 -1.77
CA ASP A 46 12.06 -15.73 -0.79
C ASP A 46 12.35 -14.23 -0.95
N TRP A 47 13.27 -13.87 -1.85
CA TRP A 47 13.71 -12.50 -2.04
C TRP A 47 12.96 -11.82 -3.18
N GLN A 48 12.63 -10.55 -3.00
CA GLN A 48 11.98 -9.71 -4.02
C GLN A 48 12.84 -8.48 -4.28
N VAL A 49 13.13 -8.20 -5.55
CA VAL A 49 13.67 -6.91 -5.96
C VAL A 49 12.48 -6.00 -6.24
N ARG A 50 12.35 -4.94 -5.44
CA ARG A 50 11.37 -3.90 -5.70
C ARG A 50 12.05 -2.60 -6.04
N CYS A 51 11.54 -1.93 -7.06
CA CYS A 51 12.10 -0.69 -7.53
C CYS A 51 11.06 0.42 -7.48
N ASP A 52 11.51 1.60 -7.08
CA ASP A 52 10.70 2.81 -6.99
C ASP A 52 11.51 4.01 -7.50
N THR A 53 10.85 5.07 -7.91
CA THR A 53 11.50 6.34 -8.25
C THR A 53 10.97 7.43 -7.32
N PRO A 54 11.56 7.57 -6.12
CA PRO A 54 11.06 8.53 -5.15
C PRO A 54 11.28 9.97 -5.63
N PRO A 55 10.45 10.94 -5.19
CA PRO A 55 10.63 12.35 -5.54
C PRO A 55 12.05 12.84 -5.24
N GLY A 56 12.69 13.46 -6.23
CA GLY A 56 14.06 13.96 -6.12
C GLY A 56 15.17 12.94 -6.40
N ALA A 57 14.83 11.68 -6.73
CA ALA A 57 15.82 10.71 -7.19
C ALA A 57 16.24 10.98 -8.65
N GLN A 58 17.53 10.87 -8.93
CA GLN A 58 18.10 11.00 -10.29
C GLN A 58 17.78 9.78 -11.19
N GLY A 59 17.22 8.72 -10.61
CA GLY A 59 16.85 7.50 -11.32
C GLY A 59 16.13 6.52 -10.40
N GLU A 60 15.76 5.39 -10.97
CA GLU A 60 15.10 4.31 -10.26
C GLU A 60 16.01 3.72 -9.17
N GLN A 61 15.45 3.54 -7.97
CA GLN A 61 16.12 2.93 -6.84
C GLN A 61 15.49 1.57 -6.54
N CYS A 62 16.32 0.54 -6.54
CA CYS A 62 15.89 -0.83 -6.24
C CYS A 62 16.37 -1.26 -4.85
N ALA A 63 15.52 -1.98 -4.15
CA ALA A 63 15.80 -2.64 -2.89
C ALA A 63 15.54 -4.14 -3.01
N LEU A 64 16.44 -4.94 -2.45
CA LEU A 64 16.24 -6.37 -2.26
C LEU A 64 15.57 -6.58 -0.90
N MET A 65 14.42 -7.24 -0.87
CA MET A 65 13.61 -7.39 0.34
C MET A 65 13.21 -8.83 0.59
N GLN A 66 13.24 -9.20 1.86
CA GLN A 66 12.66 -10.45 2.37
C GLN A 66 11.96 -10.14 3.68
N SER A 67 10.74 -10.65 3.82
CA SER A 67 10.00 -10.63 5.07
C SER A 67 9.77 -12.07 5.51
N VAL A 68 10.12 -12.36 6.76
CA VAL A 68 9.87 -13.66 7.39
C VAL A 68 9.04 -13.46 8.64
N THR A 69 8.18 -14.42 8.95
CA THR A 69 7.35 -14.44 10.15
C THR A 69 7.69 -15.68 10.96
N ALA A 70 7.68 -15.57 12.28
CA ALA A 70 7.91 -16.71 13.16
C ALA A 70 6.81 -17.76 13.00
N GLU A 71 7.18 -19.04 13.02
CA GLU A 71 6.25 -20.15 12.82
C GLU A 71 5.23 -20.27 13.96
N ASP A 72 5.64 -19.96 15.19
CA ASP A 72 4.81 -20.05 16.39
C ASP A 72 3.97 -18.79 16.66
N ARG A 73 4.34 -17.64 16.05
CA ARG A 73 3.74 -16.33 16.32
C ARG A 73 3.66 -15.48 15.05
N ALA A 74 2.47 -15.43 14.45
CA ALA A 74 2.20 -14.64 13.24
C ALA A 74 2.45 -13.12 13.39
N ASN A 75 2.44 -12.60 14.62
CA ASN A 75 2.69 -11.17 14.90
C ASN A 75 4.18 -10.82 15.09
N VAL A 76 5.07 -11.82 15.04
CA VAL A 76 6.51 -11.63 15.17
C VAL A 76 7.12 -11.89 13.80
N GLY A 77 7.68 -10.85 13.18
CA GLY A 77 8.34 -10.96 11.88
C GLY A 77 9.58 -10.08 11.78
N LEU A 78 10.44 -10.41 10.83
CA LEU A 78 11.63 -9.63 10.48
C LEU A 78 11.57 -9.29 9.01
N THR A 79 11.93 -8.05 8.68
CA THR A 79 12.08 -7.62 7.28
C THR A 79 13.49 -7.15 7.05
N VAL A 80 14.20 -7.80 6.12
CA VAL A 80 15.53 -7.42 5.67
C VAL A 80 15.40 -6.63 4.37
N ILE A 81 16.05 -5.47 4.32
CA ILE A 81 16.01 -4.56 3.18
C ILE A 81 17.45 -4.17 2.84
N VAL A 82 17.92 -4.57 1.65
CA VAL A 82 19.24 -4.18 1.14
C VAL A 82 19.04 -3.13 0.06
N LEU A 83 19.54 -1.92 0.31
CA LEU A 83 19.49 -0.79 -0.62
C LEU A 83 20.88 -0.46 -1.13
N LYS A 84 20.95 0.02 -2.37
CA LYS A 84 22.14 0.67 -2.90
C LYS A 84 22.01 2.17 -2.69
N THR A 85 23.08 2.82 -2.24
CA THR A 85 23.09 4.28 -2.03
C THR A 85 22.87 5.01 -3.36
N ALA A 86 22.33 6.24 -3.31
CA ALA A 86 22.02 7.02 -4.51
C ALA A 86 23.25 7.30 -5.40
N ASP A 87 24.45 7.33 -4.80
CA ASP A 87 25.73 7.46 -5.51
C ASP A 87 26.22 6.14 -6.12
N GLN A 88 25.50 5.04 -5.94
CA GLN A 88 25.79 3.69 -6.45
C GLN A 88 27.10 3.08 -5.91
N LYS A 89 27.71 3.64 -4.87
CA LYS A 89 29.02 3.20 -4.35
C LYS A 89 28.93 2.24 -3.18
N SER A 90 27.89 2.34 -2.36
CA SER A 90 27.76 1.56 -1.13
C SER A 90 26.44 0.81 -1.07
N ARG A 91 26.39 -0.21 -0.22
CA ARG A 91 25.17 -0.96 0.09
C ARG A 91 24.83 -0.74 1.55
N LEU A 92 23.57 -0.45 1.83
CA LEU A 92 23.03 -0.33 3.17
C LEU A 92 22.10 -1.51 3.42
N MET A 93 22.27 -2.18 4.55
CA MET A 93 21.33 -3.19 5.01
C MET A 93 20.54 -2.63 6.18
N ARG A 94 19.22 -2.56 6.01
CA ARG A 94 18.28 -2.16 7.06
C ARG A 94 17.47 -3.38 7.45
N VAL A 95 17.44 -3.66 8.75
CA VAL A 95 16.64 -4.76 9.31
C VAL A 95 15.58 -4.16 10.21
N VAL A 96 14.32 -4.48 9.92
CA VAL A 96 13.16 -4.03 10.68
C VAL A 96 12.71 -5.18 11.57
N ALA A 97 12.64 -4.91 12.85
CA ALA A 97 12.33 -5.88 13.89
C ALA A 97 11.34 -5.24 14.89
N PRO A 98 10.27 -5.94 15.29
CA PRO A 98 9.31 -5.43 16.27
C PRO A 98 9.92 -5.33 17.66
N VAL A 99 9.32 -4.50 18.52
CA VAL A 99 9.75 -4.37 19.92
C VAL A 99 9.60 -5.71 20.67
N GLY A 100 10.60 -6.09 21.46
CA GLY A 100 10.57 -7.33 22.24
C GLY A 100 11.22 -8.55 21.59
N VAL A 101 11.81 -8.42 20.40
CA VAL A 101 12.71 -9.44 19.83
C VAL A 101 14.15 -9.20 20.26
N LEU A 102 14.85 -10.28 20.67
CA LEU A 102 16.27 -10.22 20.96
C LEU A 102 17.06 -10.34 19.65
N LEU A 103 17.84 -9.30 19.32
CA LEU A 103 18.78 -9.32 18.21
C LEU A 103 20.19 -9.55 18.77
N PRO A 104 20.68 -10.80 18.82
CA PRO A 104 22.06 -11.05 19.23
C PRO A 104 23.04 -10.33 18.29
N SER A 105 24.25 -10.08 18.77
CA SER A 105 25.31 -9.44 17.99
C SER A 105 25.59 -10.27 16.73
N GLY A 106 25.26 -9.70 15.57
CA GLY A 106 25.25 -10.41 14.30
C GLY A 106 23.94 -11.17 14.09
N LEU A 107 23.07 -10.62 13.26
CA LEU A 107 22.14 -11.46 12.52
C LEU A 107 23.02 -12.41 11.70
N GLY A 108 23.00 -13.71 12.01
CA GLY A 108 23.76 -14.73 11.32
C GLY A 108 23.27 -14.89 9.87
N LEU A 109 23.62 -13.91 9.05
CA LEU A 109 23.36 -13.82 7.61
C LEU A 109 24.54 -14.40 6.84
#